data_AF-A0A1J4YDW6-F1
#
_entry.id   AF-A0A1J4YDW6-F1
#
_cell.length_a   1.000
_cell.length_b   1.000
_cell.length_c   1.000
_cell.angle_alpha   90.00
_cell.angle_beta   90.00
_cell.angle_gamma   90.00
#
_symmetry.space_group_name_H-M   'P 1'
#
loop_
_entity.id
_entity.type
_entity.pdbx_description
1 polymer ?
#
loop_
_entity_poly.entity_id
_entity_poly.type
_entity_poly.pdbx_seq_one_letter_code
_entity_poly.pdbx_strand_id
1 'polypeptide(L)'
;MVETQIKSRGVSNKRVLNAMLKVERHKFIPEEIRHMAYEDCPLPIGEGQTISQPYIVAYMTELLNLEGNEKVLEIGTGSGYQAAILAQLCKEVYTIEIIPGLAIKAKKLLRNMNYKNIKVKIGDGYKGWDKYAPFDCIIVTCAPEEIPQPLIDQLAEGGGIVIPVGKYYQELFLVTKTKGELIKKSVLPVRFVPMIHQKK
;
A
#
# COMPACT_ATOMS: atom_id res chain seq x y z
N MET A 1 -9.16 7.13 16.39
CA MET A 1 -8.17 6.76 15.35
C MET A 1 -7.36 7.96 14.86
N VAL A 2 -7.87 8.85 14.01
CA VAL A 2 -7.03 9.86 13.31
C VAL A 2 -6.30 10.84 14.24
N GLU A 3 -7.01 11.56 15.12
CA GLU A 3 -6.37 12.53 16.03
C GLU A 3 -5.48 11.85 17.08
N THR A 4 -5.99 10.80 17.74
CA THR A 4 -5.37 10.23 18.94
C THR A 4 -4.30 9.18 18.65
N GLN A 5 -4.37 8.47 17.51
CA GLN A 5 -3.44 7.38 17.19
C GLN A 5 -2.53 7.74 16.00
N ILE A 6 -3.00 8.48 15.00
CA ILE A 6 -2.21 8.76 13.78
C ILE A 6 -1.44 10.06 13.92
N LYS A 7 -2.14 11.17 14.17
CA LYS A 7 -1.56 12.52 14.23
C LYS A 7 -0.64 12.72 15.44
N SER A 8 -1.03 12.17 16.60
CA SER A 8 -0.20 12.16 17.81
C SER A 8 1.16 11.48 17.62
N ARG A 9 1.30 10.62 16.60
CA ARG A 9 2.52 9.89 16.26
C ARG A 9 3.29 10.50 15.08
N GLY A 10 2.96 11.73 14.67
CA GLY A 10 3.78 12.52 13.75
C GLY A 10 3.26 12.64 12.32
N VAL A 11 2.20 11.90 11.94
CA VAL A 11 1.56 12.10 10.63
C VAL A 11 0.82 13.43 10.63
N SER A 12 1.21 14.34 9.74
CA SER A 12 0.77 15.74 9.77
C SER A 12 0.22 16.26 8.43
N ASN A 13 0.41 15.51 7.35
CA ASN A 13 -0.10 15.84 6.04
C ASN A 13 -1.64 15.82 6.05
N LYS A 14 -2.22 17.00 5.91
CA LYS A 14 -3.68 17.21 5.96
C LYS A 14 -4.43 16.38 4.93
N ARG A 15 -3.88 16.16 3.74
CA ARG A 15 -4.54 15.35 2.69
C ARG A 15 -4.59 13.88 3.11
N VAL A 16 -3.49 13.35 3.65
CA VAL A 16 -3.44 11.98 4.20
C VAL A 16 -4.43 11.81 5.35
N LEU A 17 -4.43 12.72 6.32
CA LEU A 17 -5.36 12.68 7.45
C LEU A 17 -6.83 12.73 6.99
N ASN A 18 -7.15 13.56 6.01
CA ASN A 18 -8.48 13.63 5.41
C ASN A 18 -8.87 12.34 4.67
N ALA A 19 -7.94 11.69 3.97
CA ALA A 19 -8.17 10.39 3.35
C ALA A 19 -8.48 9.31 4.40
N MET A 20 -7.72 9.29 5.51
CA MET A 20 -7.96 8.36 6.63
C MET A 20 -9.30 8.60 7.34
N LEU A 21 -9.83 9.83 7.34
CA LEU A 21 -11.17 10.14 7.84
C LEU A 21 -12.27 9.67 6.88
N LYS A 22 -12.04 9.85 5.57
CA LYS A 22 -13.06 9.61 4.53
C LYS A 22 -13.24 8.13 4.19
N VAL A 23 -12.16 7.35 4.21
CA VAL A 23 -12.21 5.93 3.84
C VAL A 23 -12.64 5.09 5.06
N GLU A 24 -13.84 4.54 4.96
CA GLU A 24 -14.46 3.74 6.03
C GLU A 24 -13.80 2.37 6.18
N ARG A 25 -12.75 2.29 6.99
CA ARG A 25 -11.94 1.09 7.23
C ARG A 25 -12.76 -0.17 7.56
N HIS A 26 -13.86 -0.04 8.30
CA HIS A 26 -14.72 -1.18 8.67
C HIS A 26 -15.36 -1.89 7.47
N LYS A 27 -15.44 -1.25 6.29
CA LYS A 27 -15.93 -1.88 5.05
C LYS A 27 -14.93 -2.85 4.42
N PHE A 28 -13.66 -2.79 4.83
CA PHE A 28 -12.54 -3.56 4.28
C PHE A 28 -12.13 -4.76 5.15
N ILE A 29 -12.97 -5.14 6.12
CA ILE A 29 -12.76 -6.28 7.02
C ILE A 29 -14.04 -7.10 7.16
N PRO A 30 -13.94 -8.37 7.60
CA PRO A 30 -15.10 -9.19 7.93
C PRO A 30 -16.04 -8.54 8.94
N GLU A 31 -17.34 -8.80 8.82
CA GLU A 31 -18.39 -8.15 9.60
C GLU A 31 -18.26 -8.43 11.10
N GLU A 32 -17.85 -9.65 11.44
CA GLU A 32 -17.73 -10.19 12.79
C GLU A 32 -16.73 -9.40 13.65
N ILE A 33 -15.74 -8.76 13.01
CA ILE A 33 -14.66 -8.01 13.68
C ILE A 33 -14.72 -6.50 13.43
N ARG A 34 -15.82 -5.97 12.88
CA ARG A 34 -15.95 -4.53 12.59
C ARG A 34 -15.88 -3.64 13.82
N HIS A 35 -16.22 -4.16 15.00
CA HIS A 35 -16.06 -3.43 16.26
C HIS A 35 -14.59 -3.06 16.54
N MET A 36 -13.63 -3.78 15.96
CA MET A 36 -12.19 -3.50 16.08
C MET A 36 -11.64 -2.63 14.96
N ALA A 37 -12.45 -2.22 13.97
CA ALA A 37 -11.97 -1.65 12.70
C ALA A 37 -11.02 -0.46 12.85
N TYR A 38 -11.20 0.33 13.92
CA TYR A 38 -10.52 1.59 14.17
C TYR A 38 -9.51 1.49 15.32
N GLU A 39 -9.23 0.28 15.79
CA GLU A 39 -8.09 0.00 16.66
C GLU A 39 -6.79 0.10 15.86
N ASP A 40 -5.74 0.59 16.51
CA ASP A 40 -4.44 0.81 15.85
C ASP A 40 -3.62 -0.49 15.78
N CYS A 41 -4.19 -1.52 15.17
CA CYS A 41 -3.57 -2.83 14.99
C CYS A 41 -3.93 -3.45 13.63
N PRO A 42 -3.15 -4.44 13.15
CA PRO A 42 -3.56 -5.23 11.99
C PRO A 42 -4.72 -6.16 12.33
N LEU A 43 -5.62 -6.40 11.36
CA LEU A 43 -6.78 -7.29 11.52
C LEU A 43 -6.82 -8.35 10.41
N PRO A 44 -7.32 -9.56 10.66
CA PRO A 44 -7.40 -10.60 9.64
C PRO A 44 -8.43 -10.24 8.56
N ILE A 45 -8.09 -10.52 7.29
CA ILE A 45 -8.98 -10.31 6.13
C ILE A 45 -9.29 -11.62 5.38
N GLY A 46 -8.92 -12.76 5.98
CA GLY A 46 -9.01 -14.08 5.38
C GLY A 46 -7.75 -14.47 4.59
N GLU A 47 -7.69 -15.74 4.19
CA GLU A 47 -6.62 -16.29 3.33
C GLU A 47 -5.20 -16.07 3.90
N GLY A 48 -5.10 -16.05 5.24
CA GLY A 48 -3.85 -15.85 5.97
C GLY A 48 -3.30 -14.41 5.94
N GLN A 49 -4.06 -13.45 5.39
CA GLN A 49 -3.62 -12.07 5.24
C GLN A 49 -4.24 -11.14 6.30
N THR A 50 -3.65 -9.95 6.43
CA THR A 50 -4.14 -8.90 7.34
C THR A 50 -4.29 -7.57 6.60
N ILE A 51 -5.23 -6.74 7.07
CA ILE A 51 -5.23 -5.31 6.78
C ILE A 51 -4.23 -4.63 7.71
N SER A 52 -3.33 -3.81 7.18
CA SER A 52 -2.26 -3.16 7.96
C SER A 52 -2.79 -2.22 9.04
N GLN A 53 -2.04 -2.05 10.13
CA GLN A 53 -2.28 -1.06 11.18
C GLN A 53 -2.58 0.34 10.60
N PRO A 54 -3.62 1.06 11.06
CA PRO A 54 -3.96 2.41 10.58
C PRO A 54 -2.81 3.40 10.58
N TYR A 55 -2.00 3.46 11.65
CA TYR A 55 -0.81 4.30 11.69
C TYR A 55 0.17 3.98 10.55
N ILE A 56 0.46 2.70 10.31
CA ILE A 56 1.40 2.28 9.27
C ILE A 56 0.88 2.65 7.87
N VAL A 57 -0.43 2.47 7.61
CA VAL A 57 -1.06 2.92 6.36
C VAL A 57 -0.88 4.42 6.16
N ALA A 58 -1.21 5.23 7.17
CA ALA A 58 -1.11 6.68 7.08
C ALA A 58 0.34 7.14 6.90
N TYR A 59 1.26 6.57 7.67
CA TYR A 59 2.67 6.92 7.67
C TYR A 59 3.34 6.55 6.34
N MET A 60 3.15 5.32 5.84
CA MET A 60 3.65 4.93 4.51
C MET A 60 3.09 5.81 3.39
N THR A 61 1.82 6.19 3.49
CA THR A 61 1.18 7.07 2.50
C THR A 61 1.76 8.49 2.54
N GLU A 62 2.06 9.03 3.72
CA GLU A 62 2.68 10.35 3.87
C GLU A 62 4.10 10.38 3.29
N LEU A 63 4.87 9.30 3.43
CA LEU A 63 6.22 9.20 2.85
C LEU A 63 6.26 9.29 1.32
N LEU A 64 5.17 8.95 0.64
CA LEU A 64 5.07 9.06 -0.83
C LEU A 64 4.94 10.52 -1.30
N ASN A 65 4.58 11.46 -0.41
CA ASN A 65 4.40 12.87 -0.73
C ASN A 65 3.51 13.14 -1.97
N LEU A 66 2.37 12.43 -2.08
CA LEU A 66 1.47 12.55 -3.22
C LEU A 66 0.84 13.95 -3.31
N GLU A 67 0.82 14.54 -4.49
CA GLU A 67 0.31 15.87 -4.86
C GLU A 67 -1.03 15.83 -5.63
N GLY A 68 -1.44 14.67 -6.16
CA GLY A 68 -2.74 14.46 -6.82
C GLY A 68 -2.67 14.09 -8.29
N ASN A 69 -1.49 14.19 -8.91
CA ASN A 69 -1.24 13.91 -10.32
C ASN A 69 -0.56 12.56 -10.56
N GLU A 70 -0.13 11.87 -9.50
CA GLU A 70 0.70 10.68 -9.58
C GLU A 70 -0.05 9.46 -10.09
N LYS A 71 0.69 8.60 -10.79
CA LYS A 71 0.37 7.23 -11.08
C LYS A 71 1.08 6.32 -10.07
N VAL A 72 0.31 5.65 -9.21
CA VAL A 72 0.82 4.85 -8.10
C VAL A 72 0.68 3.36 -8.39
N LEU A 73 1.73 2.58 -8.15
CA LEU A 73 1.67 1.12 -8.09
C LEU A 73 1.64 0.65 -6.62
N GLU A 74 0.64 -0.14 -6.26
CA GLU A 74 0.55 -0.85 -5.00
C GLU A 74 0.81 -2.34 -5.23
N ILE A 75 1.68 -2.93 -4.42
CA ILE A 75 1.91 -4.37 -4.37
C ILE A 75 1.33 -4.94 -3.08
N GLY A 76 0.34 -5.83 -3.22
CA GLY A 76 -0.44 -6.40 -2.12
C GLY A 76 -1.77 -5.66 -1.94
N THR A 77 -2.73 -5.87 -2.85
CA THR A 77 -4.07 -5.25 -2.72
C THR A 77 -4.73 -5.63 -1.40
N GLY A 78 -4.62 -6.90 -0.96
CA GLY A 78 -5.25 -7.40 0.25
C GLY A 78 -6.76 -7.13 0.25
N SER A 79 -7.24 -6.36 1.22
CA SER A 79 -8.64 -5.94 1.28
C SER A 79 -9.00 -4.81 0.33
N GLY A 80 -8.01 -4.07 -0.18
CA GLY A 80 -8.18 -2.86 -0.98
C GLY A 80 -8.20 -1.56 -0.17
N TYR A 81 -7.98 -1.61 1.15
CA TYR A 81 -8.02 -0.40 1.99
C TYR A 81 -6.93 0.61 1.66
N GLN A 82 -5.68 0.16 1.50
CA GLN A 82 -4.57 1.04 1.12
C GLN A 82 -4.79 1.60 -0.30
N ALA A 83 -5.21 0.78 -1.27
CA ALA A 83 -5.67 1.25 -2.59
C ALA A 83 -6.72 2.37 -2.51
N ALA A 84 -7.72 2.22 -1.63
CA ALA A 84 -8.79 3.19 -1.43
C ALA A 84 -8.28 4.51 -0.82
N ILE A 85 -7.30 4.45 0.08
CA ILE A 85 -6.60 5.62 0.62
C ILE A 85 -5.81 6.34 -0.47
N LEU A 86 -4.99 5.62 -1.24
CA LEU A 86 -4.19 6.17 -2.35
C LEU A 86 -5.08 6.84 -3.39
N ALA A 87 -6.22 6.23 -3.71
CA ALA A 87 -7.17 6.76 -4.69
C ALA A 87 -7.81 8.11 -4.31
N GLN A 88 -7.74 8.52 -3.03
CA GLN A 88 -8.13 9.88 -2.61
C GLN A 88 -7.02 10.92 -2.85
N LEU A 89 -5.79 10.47 -3.12
CA LEU A 89 -4.58 11.29 -3.04
C LEU A 89 -3.80 11.40 -4.34
N CYS A 90 -4.01 10.50 -5.30
CA CYS A 90 -3.33 10.47 -6.58
C CYS A 90 -4.30 10.38 -7.78
N LYS A 91 -3.75 10.45 -8.99
CA LYS A 91 -4.51 10.40 -10.24
C LYS A 91 -5.01 9.00 -10.55
N GLU A 92 -4.13 8.00 -10.47
CA GLU A 92 -4.46 6.60 -10.74
C GLU A 92 -3.72 5.66 -9.79
N VAL A 93 -4.41 4.59 -9.35
CA VAL A 93 -3.85 3.50 -8.57
C VAL A 93 -3.89 2.21 -9.39
N TYR A 94 -2.76 1.54 -9.49
CA TYR A 94 -2.60 0.21 -10.04
C TYR A 94 -2.23 -0.69 -8.89
N THR A 95 -3.00 -1.75 -8.65
CA THR A 95 -2.76 -2.62 -7.49
C THR A 95 -2.72 -4.08 -7.92
N ILE A 96 -1.73 -4.82 -7.41
CA ILE A 96 -1.50 -6.23 -7.73
C ILE A 96 -1.72 -7.07 -6.48
N GLU A 97 -2.49 -8.14 -6.63
CA GLU A 97 -2.69 -9.15 -5.59
C GLU A 97 -2.41 -10.54 -6.15
N ILE A 98 -1.66 -11.32 -5.38
CA ILE A 98 -1.26 -12.67 -5.79
C ILE A 98 -2.36 -13.70 -5.52
N ILE A 99 -3.17 -13.45 -4.50
CA ILE A 99 -4.25 -14.33 -4.06
C ILE A 99 -5.54 -14.00 -4.81
N PRO A 100 -6.04 -14.86 -5.72
CA PRO A 100 -7.20 -14.54 -6.56
C PRO A 100 -8.47 -14.21 -5.77
N GLY A 101 -8.70 -14.90 -4.64
CA GLY A 101 -9.87 -14.69 -3.78
C GLY A 101 -9.92 -13.27 -3.22
N LEU A 102 -8.81 -12.77 -2.68
CA LEU A 102 -8.67 -11.41 -2.18
C LEU A 102 -8.79 -10.38 -3.30
N ALA A 103 -8.10 -10.59 -4.43
CA ALA A 103 -8.14 -9.67 -5.57
C ALA A 103 -9.57 -9.46 -6.10
N ILE A 104 -10.34 -10.55 -6.24
CA ILE A 104 -11.73 -10.51 -6.72
C ILE A 104 -12.63 -9.78 -5.71
N LYS A 105 -12.49 -10.10 -4.41
CA LYS A 105 -13.24 -9.44 -3.33
C LYS A 105 -12.95 -7.93 -3.29
N ALA A 106 -11.67 -7.55 -3.26
CA ALA A 106 -11.24 -6.15 -3.25
C ALA A 106 -11.73 -5.40 -4.48
N LYS A 107 -11.57 -5.97 -5.68
CA LYS A 107 -12.07 -5.36 -6.93
C LYS A 107 -13.58 -5.12 -6.91
N LYS A 108 -14.36 -6.08 -6.40
CA LYS A 108 -15.82 -5.94 -6.26
C LYS A 108 -16.17 -4.84 -5.26
N LEU A 109 -15.53 -4.84 -4.08
CA LEU A 109 -15.76 -3.85 -3.03
C LEU A 109 -15.44 -2.43 -3.51
N LEU A 110 -14.25 -2.21 -4.08
CA LEU A 110 -13.82 -0.91 -4.58
C LEU A 110 -14.75 -0.38 -5.69
N ARG A 111 -15.22 -1.25 -6.59
CA ARG A 111 -16.21 -0.88 -7.60
C ARG A 111 -17.55 -0.50 -6.98
N ASN A 112 -18.03 -1.25 -5.99
CA ASN A 112 -19.29 -0.96 -5.29
C ASN A 112 -19.20 0.36 -4.49
N MET A 113 -18.01 0.73 -4.02
CA MET A 113 -17.72 2.02 -3.39
C MET A 113 -17.43 3.14 -4.42
N ASN A 114 -17.64 2.88 -5.71
CA ASN A 114 -17.51 3.85 -6.81
C ASN A 114 -16.10 4.43 -7.00
N TYR A 115 -15.04 3.69 -6.64
CA TYR A 115 -13.67 4.05 -7.01
C TYR A 115 -13.46 3.82 -8.51
N LYS A 116 -13.19 4.90 -9.25
CA LYS A 116 -13.04 4.88 -10.72
C LYS A 116 -11.59 4.88 -11.19
N ASN A 117 -10.66 5.29 -10.33
CA ASN A 117 -9.24 5.46 -10.61
C ASN A 117 -8.38 4.32 -10.06
N ILE A 118 -8.97 3.14 -9.78
CA ILE A 118 -8.22 1.97 -9.30
C ILE A 118 -8.31 0.82 -10.32
N LYS A 119 -7.17 0.26 -10.70
CA LYS A 119 -7.05 -0.94 -11.54
C LYS A 119 -6.44 -2.08 -10.72
N VAL A 120 -7.23 -3.14 -10.50
CA VAL A 120 -6.80 -4.34 -9.77
C VAL A 120 -6.38 -5.44 -10.75
N LYS A 121 -5.21 -6.06 -10.52
CA LYS A 121 -4.70 -7.22 -11.26
C LYS A 121 -4.40 -8.38 -10.31
N ILE A 122 -4.78 -9.57 -10.75
CA ILE A 122 -4.28 -10.81 -10.16
C ILE A 122 -2.91 -11.09 -10.77
N GLY A 123 -1.87 -11.24 -9.97
CA GLY A 123 -0.55 -11.61 -10.47
C GLY A 123 0.57 -11.51 -9.46
N ASP A 124 1.76 -11.89 -9.92
CA ASP A 124 2.99 -11.80 -9.13
C ASP A 124 3.48 -10.34 -9.02
N GLY A 125 3.46 -9.81 -7.81
CA GLY A 125 3.92 -8.47 -7.51
C GLY A 125 5.42 -8.25 -7.72
N TYR A 126 6.25 -9.30 -7.70
CA TYR A 126 7.70 -9.19 -7.94
C TYR A 126 8.01 -8.67 -9.35
N LYS A 127 7.09 -8.90 -10.29
CA LYS A 127 7.20 -8.48 -11.69
C LYS A 127 6.65 -7.07 -11.93
N GLY A 128 6.02 -6.45 -10.93
CA GLY A 128 5.28 -5.20 -11.11
C GLY A 128 4.25 -5.26 -12.25
N TRP A 129 4.10 -4.15 -12.97
CA TRP A 129 3.15 -4.01 -14.06
C TRP A 129 3.70 -3.19 -15.24
N ASP A 130 4.70 -3.76 -15.94
CA ASP A 130 5.40 -3.14 -17.08
C ASP A 130 4.48 -2.41 -18.07
N LYS A 131 3.31 -2.98 -18.39
CA LYS A 131 2.33 -2.38 -19.31
C LYS A 131 1.94 -0.93 -18.96
N TYR A 132 1.97 -0.54 -17.69
CA TYR A 132 1.57 0.79 -17.24
C TYR A 132 2.72 1.61 -16.66
N ALA A 133 3.92 1.03 -16.60
CA ALA A 133 5.14 1.72 -16.21
C ALA A 133 5.46 2.88 -17.19
N PRO A 134 6.21 3.90 -16.75
CA PRO A 134 6.69 4.09 -15.38
C PRO A 134 5.60 4.57 -14.41
N PHE A 135 5.85 4.36 -13.11
CA PHE A 135 5.05 4.85 -11.99
C PHE A 135 5.79 5.94 -11.24
N ASP A 136 5.07 6.98 -10.81
CA ASP A 136 5.64 8.08 -10.03
C ASP A 136 5.93 7.63 -8.59
N CYS A 137 5.12 6.72 -8.08
CA CYS A 137 5.24 6.17 -6.73
C CYS A 137 4.94 4.68 -6.72
N ILE A 138 5.65 3.92 -5.88
CA ILE A 138 5.38 2.52 -5.62
C ILE A 138 5.27 2.30 -4.12
N ILE A 139 4.27 1.54 -3.69
CA ILE A 139 4.10 1.15 -2.30
C ILE A 139 3.90 -0.36 -2.21
N VAL A 140 4.63 -1.00 -1.31
CA VAL A 140 4.61 -2.46 -1.13
C VAL A 140 4.10 -2.76 0.27
N THR A 141 3.02 -3.54 0.37
CA THR A 141 2.32 -3.86 1.63
C THR A 141 2.56 -5.30 2.07
N CYS A 142 3.65 -5.90 1.60
CA CYS A 142 4.21 -7.18 2.00
C CYS A 142 5.75 -7.08 1.94
N ALA A 143 6.47 -7.90 2.70
CA ALA A 143 7.92 -7.77 2.83
C ALA A 143 8.66 -8.77 1.92
N PRO A 144 9.34 -8.33 0.84
CA PRO A 144 10.35 -9.14 0.19
C PRO A 144 11.67 -9.14 0.98
N GLU A 145 12.54 -10.10 0.65
CA GLU A 145 13.88 -10.20 1.25
C GLU A 145 14.80 -9.04 0.84
N GLU A 146 14.63 -8.58 -0.38
CA GLU A 146 15.35 -7.46 -1.01
C GLU A 146 14.38 -6.66 -1.88
N ILE A 147 14.76 -5.45 -2.28
CA ILE A 147 13.91 -4.63 -3.15
C ILE A 147 13.92 -5.25 -4.54
N PRO A 148 12.75 -5.67 -5.10
CA PRO A 148 12.72 -6.30 -6.41
C PRO A 148 13.18 -5.34 -7.52
N GLN A 149 14.15 -5.77 -8.32
CA GLN A 149 14.67 -4.98 -9.45
C GLN A 149 13.57 -4.50 -10.42
N PRO A 150 12.54 -5.30 -10.77
CA PRO A 150 11.47 -4.81 -11.64
C PRO A 150 10.71 -3.60 -11.08
N LEU A 151 10.59 -3.47 -9.75
CA LEU A 151 9.95 -2.29 -9.16
C LEU A 151 10.83 -1.04 -9.29
N ILE A 152 12.15 -1.20 -9.20
CA ILE A 152 13.13 -0.12 -9.43
C ILE A 152 13.10 0.32 -10.90
N ASP A 153 13.06 -0.63 -11.82
CA ASP A 153 13.06 -0.38 -13.26
C ASP A 153 11.78 0.34 -13.72
N GLN A 154 10.65 0.00 -13.09
CA GLN A 154 9.35 0.61 -13.36
C GLN A 154 9.11 1.94 -12.63
N LEU A 155 10.04 2.39 -11.78
CA LEU A 155 9.95 3.68 -11.10
C LEU A 155 10.44 4.83 -12.00
N ALA A 156 9.62 5.89 -12.08
CA ALA A 156 9.95 7.13 -12.78
C ALA A 156 11.14 7.86 -12.11
N GLU A 157 11.84 8.65 -12.91
CA GLU A 157 12.85 9.58 -12.40
C GLU A 157 12.20 10.61 -11.45
N GLY A 158 12.81 10.85 -10.29
CA GLY A 158 12.20 11.64 -9.20
C GLY A 158 11.15 10.91 -8.36
N GLY A 159 10.80 9.66 -8.71
CA GLY A 159 9.80 8.87 -8.01
C GLY A 159 10.28 8.24 -6.70
N GLY A 160 9.33 7.75 -5.90
CA GLY A 160 9.57 7.11 -4.60
C GLY A 160 9.01 5.70 -4.46
N ILE A 161 9.74 4.82 -3.78
CA ILE A 161 9.26 3.50 -3.31
C ILE A 161 9.20 3.49 -1.80
N VAL A 162 8.05 3.12 -1.24
CA VAL A 162 7.89 2.81 0.19
C VAL A 162 7.70 1.30 0.33
N ILE A 163 8.65 0.63 0.97
CA ILE A 163 8.73 -0.84 0.97
C ILE A 163 9.31 -1.39 2.28
N PRO A 164 8.64 -2.33 2.96
CA PRO A 164 9.25 -3.10 4.03
C PRO A 164 10.19 -4.15 3.44
N VAL A 165 11.40 -4.31 3.98
CA VAL A 165 12.37 -5.30 3.48
C VAL A 165 12.93 -6.12 4.63
N GLY A 166 12.96 -7.44 4.46
CA GLY A 166 13.59 -8.38 5.39
C GLY A 166 12.80 -9.68 5.60
N LYS A 167 13.41 -10.63 6.33
CA LYS A 167 12.79 -11.92 6.70
C LYS A 167 12.21 -11.88 8.11
N TYR A 168 13.09 -12.03 9.09
CA TYR A 168 12.76 -12.11 10.51
C TYR A 168 12.71 -10.72 11.15
N TYR A 169 13.70 -9.89 10.83
CA TYR A 169 13.70 -8.46 11.10
C TYR A 169 13.40 -7.74 9.81
N GLN A 170 12.41 -6.85 9.82
CA GLN A 170 12.02 -6.08 8.66
C GLN A 170 12.12 -4.59 8.99
N GLU A 171 12.60 -3.83 8.01
CA GLU A 171 12.78 -2.40 8.11
C GLU A 171 12.02 -1.73 6.97
N LEU A 172 11.30 -0.65 7.28
CA LEU A 172 10.62 0.15 6.27
C LEU A 172 11.62 1.09 5.62
N PHE A 173 11.71 1.04 4.29
CA PHE A 173 12.57 1.92 3.51
C PHE A 173 11.75 2.88 2.65
N LEU A 174 12.25 4.12 2.56
CA LEU A 174 11.94 5.04 1.48
C LEU A 174 13.11 5.02 0.50
N VAL A 175 12.84 4.74 -0.77
CA VAL A 175 13.83 4.72 -1.85
C VAL A 175 13.42 5.75 -2.87
N THR A 176 14.27 6.73 -3.15
CA THR A 176 14.01 7.77 -4.16
C THR A 176 14.96 7.63 -5.32
N LYS A 177 14.46 7.81 -6.55
CA LYS A 177 15.30 7.79 -7.76
C LYS A 177 15.69 9.21 -8.14
N THR A 178 16.99 9.48 -8.24
CA THR A 178 17.53 10.80 -8.57
C THR A 178 18.71 10.65 -9.50
N LYS A 179 18.59 11.22 -10.70
CA LYS A 179 19.55 11.12 -11.81
C LYS A 179 19.92 9.67 -12.14
N GLY A 180 18.94 8.76 -12.11
CA GLY A 180 19.14 7.33 -12.33
C GLY A 180 19.72 6.56 -11.13
N GLU A 181 20.13 7.23 -10.05
CA GLU A 181 20.64 6.60 -8.84
C GLU A 181 19.54 6.41 -7.80
N LEU A 182 19.66 5.38 -6.96
CA LEU A 182 18.73 5.11 -5.86
C LEU A 182 19.30 5.60 -4.54
N ILE A 183 18.57 6.50 -3.89
CA ILE A 183 18.87 6.96 -2.53
C ILE A 183 17.93 6.22 -1.58
N LYS A 184 18.50 5.37 -0.73
CA LYS A 184 17.76 4.54 0.22
C LYS A 184 17.85 5.13 1.63
N LYS A 185 16.70 5.32 2.28
CA LYS A 185 16.58 5.81 3.65
C LYS A 185 15.79 4.81 4.51
N SER A 186 16.40 4.35 5.60
CA SER A 186 15.72 3.59 6.67
C SER A 186 14.74 4.49 7.41
N VAL A 187 13.55 3.97 7.73
CA VAL A 187 12.49 4.78 8.33
C VAL A 187 12.10 4.29 9.72
N LEU A 188 11.66 3.02 9.84
CA LEU A 188 11.38 2.38 11.13
C LEU A 188 11.31 0.85 11.01
N PRO A 189 11.49 0.12 12.12
CA PRO A 189 11.22 -1.32 12.17
C PRO A 189 9.73 -1.61 12.00
N VAL A 190 9.40 -2.60 11.19
CA VAL A 190 8.02 -3.01 10.89
C VAL A 190 7.89 -4.52 10.86
N ARG A 191 6.66 -5.02 10.72
CA ARG A 191 6.39 -6.44 10.49
C ARG A 191 5.19 -6.62 9.58
N PHE A 192 5.46 -7.10 8.38
CA PHE A 192 4.52 -7.42 7.32
C PHE A 192 4.56 -8.92 7.01
N VAL A 193 3.47 -9.38 6.37
CA VAL A 193 3.44 -10.70 5.72
C VAL A 193 4.51 -10.78 4.62
N PRO A 194 5.12 -11.96 4.38
CA PRO A 194 6.12 -12.10 3.34
C PRO A 194 5.52 -11.85 1.96
N MET A 195 6.28 -11.20 1.10
CA MET A 195 6.00 -11.17 -0.34
C MET A 195 6.38 -12.53 -0.93
N ILE A 196 5.46 -13.14 -1.69
CA ILE A 196 5.65 -14.48 -2.23
C ILE A 196 5.56 -14.47 -3.76
N HIS A 197 6.18 -15.47 -4.39
CA HIS A 197 5.99 -15.73 -5.81
C HIS A 197 4.69 -16.48 -6.07
N GLN A 198 4.12 -16.25 -7.25
CA GLN A 198 2.95 -17.00 -7.69
C GLN A 198 3.35 -18.47 -7.84
N LYS A 199 2.70 -19.36 -7.09
CA LYS A 199 2.91 -20.80 -7.26
C LYS A 199 2.39 -21.20 -8.65
N LYS A 200 3.20 -21.98 -9.37
CA LYS A 200 2.82 -22.59 -10.65
C LYS A 200 1.66 -23.57 -10.46
#